data_AF-A0A9J6H7X2-F1
#
_entry.id   AF-A0A9J6H7X2-F1
#
_cell.length_a   1.000
_cell.length_b   1.000
_cell.length_c   1.000
_cell.angle_alpha   90.00
_cell.angle_beta   90.00
_cell.angle_gamma   90.00
#
_symmetry.space_group_name_H-M   'P 1'
#
loop_
_entity.id
_entity.type
_entity.pdbx_description
1 polymer ?
#
loop_
_entity_poly.entity_id
_entity_poly.type
_entity_poly.pdbx_seq_one_letter_code
_entity_poly.pdbx_strand_id
1 'polypeptide(L)'
;MRALTMAAGITEEACKQDVLCPNPMQNIYVLTTPAVKNAEAYAKVNQIILVTKQHAIAAYVAAPENTCKGVVRNIDAHLTDIQLKELFVTERNPSVLEAKRIKTSTTVVLHFQGMQVPRYVVFGMCLVKCSL
;
A
#
# COMPACT_ATOMS: atom_id res chain seq x y z
N MET A 1 11.82 -16.50 6.84
CA MET A 1 10.48 -16.43 7.45
C MET A 1 10.55 -16.09 8.95
N ARG A 2 11.34 -16.79 9.78
CA ARG A 2 11.41 -16.59 11.24
C ARG A 2 11.61 -15.14 11.72
N ALA A 3 12.47 -14.36 11.06
CA ALA A 3 12.67 -12.95 11.42
C ALA A 3 11.39 -12.09 11.26
N LEU A 4 10.56 -12.39 10.25
CA LEU A 4 9.29 -11.69 10.02
C LEU A 4 8.22 -12.12 11.02
N THR A 5 8.08 -13.42 11.28
CA THR A 5 7.09 -13.93 12.24
C THR A 5 7.38 -13.42 13.65
N MET A 6 8.65 -13.40 14.07
CA MET A 6 9.07 -12.80 15.34
C MET A 6 8.76 -11.30 15.41
N ALA A 7 9.08 -10.54 14.36
CA ALA A 7 8.80 -9.11 14.31
C ALA A 7 7.30 -8.79 14.29
N ALA A 8 6.48 -9.67 13.69
CA ALA A 8 5.03 -9.57 13.67
C ALA A 8 4.34 -10.13 14.93
N GLY A 9 5.08 -10.76 15.86
CA GLY A 9 4.52 -11.41 17.04
C GLY A 9 3.66 -12.65 16.74
N ILE A 10 3.90 -13.31 15.61
CA ILE A 10 3.14 -14.49 15.16
C ILE A 10 3.88 -15.76 15.59
N THR A 11 3.13 -16.69 16.18
CA THR A 11 3.66 -18.00 16.61
C THR A 11 3.94 -18.90 15.41
N GLU A 12 4.85 -19.87 15.56
CA GLU A 12 5.18 -20.83 14.49
C GLU A 12 3.96 -21.63 14.02
N GLU A 13 3.03 -21.92 14.92
CA GLU A 13 1.78 -22.62 14.61
C GLU A 13 0.85 -21.77 13.73
N ALA A 14 0.75 -20.48 14.04
CA ALA A 14 -0.12 -19.54 13.33
C ALA A 14 0.41 -19.17 11.92
N CYS A 15 1.72 -19.35 11.66
CA CYS A 15 2.31 -19.06 10.35
C CYS A 15 2.48 -20.29 9.45
N LYS A 16 1.98 -21.48 9.85
CA LYS A 16 2.18 -22.74 9.10
C LYS A 16 1.74 -22.70 7.64
N GLN A 17 0.71 -21.91 7.34
CA GLN A 17 0.15 -21.76 6.00
C GLN A 17 0.67 -20.50 5.28
N ASP A 18 1.53 -19.72 5.92
CA ASP A 18 2.10 -18.53 5.32
C ASP A 18 3.22 -18.95 4.35
N VAL A 19 3.30 -18.27 3.21
CA VAL A 19 4.31 -18.52 2.18
C VAL A 19 5.10 -17.24 1.95
N LEU A 20 6.43 -17.35 1.97
CA LEU A 20 7.34 -16.24 1.72
C LEU A 20 8.08 -16.47 0.39
N CYS A 21 7.84 -15.60 -0.58
CA CYS A 21 8.45 -15.63 -1.89
C CYS A 21 9.47 -14.49 -2.03
N PRO A 22 10.78 -14.76 -1.96
CA PRO A 22 11.82 -13.76 -2.14
C PRO A 22 11.98 -13.37 -3.62
N ASN A 23 12.14 -12.07 -3.89
CA ASN A 23 12.61 -11.51 -5.15
C ASN A 23 13.94 -10.77 -4.89
N PRO A 24 15.09 -11.47 -4.98
CA PRO A 24 16.39 -10.91 -4.63
C PRO A 24 16.84 -9.81 -5.59
N MET A 25 16.38 -9.80 -6.85
CA MET A 25 16.74 -8.78 -7.82
C MET A 25 16.19 -7.40 -7.46
N GLN A 26 14.98 -7.36 -6.90
CA GLN A 26 14.31 -6.11 -6.51
C GLN A 26 14.44 -5.82 -5.02
N ASN A 27 15.09 -6.70 -4.26
CA ASN A 27 15.13 -6.66 -2.79
C ASN A 27 13.71 -6.58 -2.18
N ILE A 28 12.79 -7.39 -2.71
CA ILE A 28 11.39 -7.46 -2.29
C ILE A 28 11.10 -8.87 -1.79
N TYR A 29 10.27 -8.98 -0.77
CA TYR A 29 9.68 -10.25 -0.34
C TYR A 29 8.17 -10.15 -0.46
N VAL A 30 7.55 -11.15 -1.07
CA VAL A 30 6.08 -11.28 -1.13
C VAL A 30 5.68 -12.30 -0.08
N LEU A 31 4.81 -11.90 0.85
CA LEU A 31 4.25 -12.79 1.85
C LEU A 31 2.77 -13.02 1.54
N THR A 32 2.38 -14.28 1.43
CA THR A 32 1.00 -14.70 1.24
C THR A 32 0.55 -15.44 2.49
N THR A 33 -0.61 -15.09 3.01
CA THR A 33 -1.21 -15.75 4.17
C THR A 33 -2.72 -15.86 3.98
N PRO A 34 -3.34 -17.01 4.33
CA PRO A 34 -4.79 -17.14 4.33
C PRO A 34 -5.44 -16.43 5.54
N ALA A 35 -4.67 -16.06 6.55
CA ALA A 35 -5.18 -15.44 7.77
C ALA A 35 -5.09 -13.91 7.69
N VAL A 36 -6.25 -13.23 7.64
CA VAL A 36 -6.31 -11.75 7.61
C VAL A 36 -5.57 -11.11 8.78
N LYS A 37 -5.68 -11.69 9.99
CA LYS A 37 -4.96 -11.22 11.18
C LYS A 37 -3.43 -11.25 11.01
N ASN A 38 -2.90 -12.27 10.33
CA ASN A 38 -1.48 -12.37 10.06
C ASN A 38 -1.06 -11.29 9.05
N ALA A 39 -1.84 -11.08 7.98
CA ALA A 39 -1.58 -10.04 6.99
C ALA A 39 -1.52 -8.65 7.65
N GLU A 40 -2.46 -8.33 8.53
CA GLU A 40 -2.48 -7.08 9.30
C GLU A 40 -1.28 -6.93 10.24
N ALA A 41 -0.85 -8.02 10.88
CA ALA A 41 0.32 -8.02 11.76
C ALA A 41 1.62 -7.81 10.96
N TYR A 42 1.80 -8.53 9.85
CA TYR A 42 2.96 -8.34 8.96
C TYR A 42 3.01 -6.94 8.36
N ALA A 43 1.87 -6.35 8.01
CA ALA A 43 1.79 -5.00 7.44
C ALA A 43 2.27 -3.91 8.41
N LYS A 44 2.26 -4.17 9.73
CA LYS A 44 2.73 -3.22 10.75
C LYS A 44 4.24 -3.33 11.02
N VAL A 45 4.92 -4.34 10.46
CA VAL A 45 6.35 -4.53 10.67
C VAL A 45 7.13 -3.49 9.86
N ASN A 46 7.92 -2.68 10.55
CA ASN A 46 8.81 -1.67 9.97
C ASN A 46 10.29 -2.01 10.16
N GLN A 47 10.60 -3.08 10.90
CA GLN A 47 11.96 -3.48 11.21
C GLN A 47 12.04 -4.99 11.43
N ILE A 48 13.11 -5.60 10.94
CA ILE A 48 13.43 -7.00 11.21
C ILE A 48 14.87 -7.14 11.70
N ILE A 49 15.14 -8.21 12.43
CA ILE A 49 16.50 -8.59 12.81
C ILE A 49 16.91 -9.78 11.95
N LEU A 50 17.93 -9.59 11.13
CA LEU A 50 18.57 -10.66 10.37
C LEU A 50 19.95 -10.90 10.95
N VAL A 51 20.20 -12.12 11.40
CA VAL A 51 21.41 -12.52 12.13
C VAL A 51 21.55 -11.67 13.40
N THR A 52 22.33 -10.60 13.37
CA THR A 52 22.59 -9.68 14.48
C THR A 52 22.36 -8.22 14.11
N LYS A 53 21.90 -7.95 12.87
CA LYS A 53 21.69 -6.59 12.37
C LYS A 53 20.21 -6.27 12.26
N GLN A 54 19.88 -5.05 12.65
CA GLN A 54 18.57 -4.46 12.44
C GLN A 54 18.47 -3.90 11.02
N HIS A 55 17.40 -4.26 10.33
CA HIS A 55 17.08 -3.79 8.98
C HIS A 55 15.70 -3.13 8.99
N ALA A 56 15.64 -1.87 8.57
CA ALA A 56 14.37 -1.20 8.32
C ALA A 56 13.72 -1.82 7.06
N ILE A 57 12.41 -2.06 7.14
CA ILE A 57 11.61 -2.56 6.02
C ILE A 57 10.35 -1.72 5.84
N ALA A 58 9.82 -1.74 4.63
CA ALA A 58 8.52 -1.15 4.33
C ALA A 58 7.57 -2.29 3.93
N ALA A 59 6.69 -2.69 4.85
CA ALA A 59 5.62 -3.63 4.56
C ALA A 59 4.40 -2.88 4.01
N TYR A 60 3.72 -3.50 3.04
CA TYR A 60 2.44 -3.02 2.54
C TYR A 60 1.57 -4.22 2.15
N VAL A 61 0.27 -4.09 2.37
CA VAL A 61 -0.70 -5.10 1.94
C VAL A 61 -0.88 -4.98 0.44
N ALA A 62 -0.89 -6.11 -0.27
CA ALA A 62 -1.25 -6.12 -1.68
C ALA A 62 -2.67 -5.54 -1.84
N ALA A 63 -2.91 -4.85 -2.96
CA ALA A 63 -4.24 -4.33 -3.22
C ALA A 63 -5.26 -5.49 -3.23
N PRO A 64 -6.44 -5.33 -2.60
CA PRO A 64 -7.49 -6.34 -2.64
C PRO A 64 -7.84 -6.72 -4.08
N GLU A 65 -8.41 -7.91 -4.27
CA GLU A 65 -9.03 -8.26 -5.55
C GLU A 65 -10.08 -7.20 -5.93
N ASN A 66 -10.30 -7.03 -7.24
CA ASN A 66 -11.21 -6.01 -7.78
C ASN A 66 -10.82 -4.57 -7.40
N THR A 67 -9.54 -4.24 -7.50
CA THR A 67 -9.04 -2.87 -7.39
C THR A 67 -8.18 -2.50 -8.59
N CYS A 68 -8.13 -1.22 -8.93
CA CYS A 68 -7.27 -0.69 -9.97
C CYS A 68 -6.56 0.59 -9.52
N LYS A 69 -5.49 0.97 -10.23
CA LYS A 69 -4.71 2.18 -9.95
C LYS A 69 -4.91 3.18 -11.07
N GLY A 70 -5.13 4.43 -10.70
CA GLY A 70 -5.06 5.56 -11.61
C GLY A 70 -4.04 6.59 -11.13
N VAL A 71 -3.67 7.48 -12.02
CA VAL A 71 -2.63 8.48 -11.86
C VAL A 71 -3.23 9.85 -12.13
N VAL A 72 -3.02 10.76 -11.17
CA VAL A 72 -3.34 12.18 -11.29
C VAL A 72 -2.02 12.96 -11.25
N ARG A 73 -1.88 13.91 -12.17
CA ARG A 73 -0.67 14.74 -12.32
C ARG A 73 -0.96 16.19 -11.94
N ASN A 74 0.10 16.98 -11.78
CA ASN A 74 0.05 18.40 -11.46
C ASN A 74 -0.59 18.70 -10.09
N ILE A 75 -0.39 17.80 -9.12
CA ILE A 75 -0.77 18.02 -7.73
C ILE A 75 0.39 18.67 -6.99
N ASP A 76 0.10 19.75 -6.26
CA ASP A 76 1.08 20.50 -5.45
C ASP A 76 1.94 19.54 -4.63
N ALA A 77 3.27 19.62 -4.79
CA ALA A 77 4.25 18.75 -4.15
C ALA A 77 4.32 18.94 -2.62
N HIS A 78 3.83 20.07 -2.10
CA HIS A 78 3.84 20.37 -0.68
C HIS A 78 2.71 19.70 0.10
N LEU A 79 1.71 19.14 -0.59
CA LEU A 79 0.64 18.39 0.07
C LEU A 79 1.17 17.06 0.62
N THR A 80 0.97 16.89 1.92
CA THR A 80 1.28 15.67 2.68
C THR A 80 0.37 14.52 2.29
N ASP A 81 0.79 13.28 2.56
CA ASP A 81 -0.03 12.09 2.31
C ASP A 81 -1.39 12.13 3.05
N ILE A 82 -1.42 12.73 4.25
CA ILE A 82 -2.67 12.91 5.02
C ILE A 82 -3.61 13.86 4.28
N GLN A 83 -3.11 15.02 3.83
CA GLN A 83 -3.91 15.98 3.07
C GLN A 83 -4.37 15.41 1.72
N LEU A 84 -3.53 14.64 1.03
CA LEU A 84 -3.94 13.95 -0.19
C LEU A 84 -5.08 12.99 0.07
N LYS A 85 -5.03 12.23 1.16
CA LYS A 85 -6.11 11.34 1.57
C LYS A 85 -7.40 12.11 1.83
N GLU A 86 -7.35 13.20 2.59
CA GLU A 86 -8.52 14.05 2.88
C GLU A 86 -9.14 14.69 1.64
N LEU A 87 -8.31 15.04 0.64
CA LEU A 87 -8.79 15.71 -0.59
C LEU A 87 -9.36 14.74 -1.63
N PHE A 88 -8.86 13.50 -1.68
CA PHE A 88 -9.26 12.50 -2.69
C PHE A 88 -10.24 11.44 -2.15
N VAL A 89 -10.06 10.97 -0.91
CA VAL A 89 -10.91 9.95 -0.30
C VAL A 89 -12.11 10.64 0.35
N THR A 90 -13.09 10.99 -0.49
CA THR A 90 -14.30 11.73 -0.09
C THR A 90 -15.54 11.07 -0.68
N GLU A 91 -16.72 11.40 -0.17
CA GLU A 91 -18.01 10.90 -0.69
C GLU A 91 -18.24 11.24 -2.17
N ARG A 92 -17.57 12.28 -2.69
CA ARG A 92 -17.62 12.68 -4.11
C ARG A 92 -16.78 11.77 -5.02
N ASN A 93 -15.90 10.95 -4.44
CA ASN A 93 -15.12 9.93 -5.12
C ASN A 93 -15.36 8.58 -4.43
N PRO A 94 -16.57 8.00 -4.51
CA PRO A 94 -16.95 6.84 -3.70
C PRO A 94 -16.10 5.59 -3.99
N SER A 95 -15.43 5.53 -5.14
CA SER A 95 -14.54 4.42 -5.48
C SER A 95 -13.10 4.62 -5.02
N VAL A 96 -12.65 5.81 -4.59
CA VAL A 96 -11.25 6.02 -4.19
C VAL A 96 -11.03 5.48 -2.78
N LEU A 97 -10.16 4.48 -2.67
CA LEU A 97 -9.81 3.82 -1.41
C LEU A 97 -8.59 4.47 -0.74
N GLU A 98 -7.63 4.93 -1.54
CA GLU A 98 -6.37 5.49 -1.06
C GLU A 98 -5.79 6.46 -2.09
N ALA A 99 -5.05 7.45 -1.62
CA ALA A 99 -4.27 8.38 -2.42
C ALA A 99 -2.84 8.44 -1.89
N LYS A 100 -1.85 8.25 -2.76
CA LYS A 100 -0.44 8.24 -2.37
C LYS A 100 0.45 8.93 -3.39
N ARG A 101 1.36 9.79 -2.92
CA ARG A 101 2.31 10.46 -3.81
C ARG A 101 3.41 9.49 -4.28
N ILE A 102 3.79 9.63 -5.56
CA ILE A 102 5.01 9.00 -6.06
C ILE A 102 6.19 9.89 -5.65
N LYS A 103 6.92 9.45 -4.62
CA LYS A 103 8.13 10.13 -4.12
C LYS A 103 7.83 11.62 -3.85
N THR A 104 8.70 12.52 -4.31
CA THR A 104 8.58 13.98 -4.18
C THR A 104 8.00 14.64 -5.44
N SER A 105 7.33 13.89 -6.31
CA SER A 105 6.80 14.41 -7.59
C SER A 105 5.44 15.07 -7.45
N THR A 106 4.97 15.75 -8.49
CA THR A 106 3.59 16.28 -8.61
C THR A 106 2.56 15.21 -9.00
N THR A 107 2.93 13.94 -8.90
CA THR A 107 2.11 12.80 -9.34
C THR A 107 1.59 12.00 -8.14
N VAL A 108 0.30 11.75 -8.15
CA VAL A 108 -0.42 10.99 -7.10
C VAL A 108 -1.06 9.77 -7.75
N VAL A 109 -0.87 8.61 -7.13
CA VAL A 109 -1.55 7.37 -7.47
C VAL A 109 -2.78 7.25 -6.60
N LEU A 110 -3.92 7.00 -7.23
CA LEU A 110 -5.18 6.69 -6.59
C LEU A 110 -5.46 5.20 -6.71
N HIS A 111 -5.82 4.57 -5.61
CA HIS A 111 -6.39 3.23 -5.61
C HIS A 111 -7.90 3.34 -5.69
N PHE A 112 -8.50 2.62 -6.62
CA PHE A 112 -9.94 2.55 -6.80
C PHE A 112 -10.47 1.15 -6.49
N GLN A 113 -11.66 1.10 -5.91
CA GLN A 113 -12.52 -0.08 -5.93
C GLN A 113 -13.09 -0.26 -7.34
N GLY A 114 -13.03 -1.49 -7.85
CA GLY A 114 -13.41 -1.84 -9.21
C GLY A 114 -12.21 -1.92 -10.16
N MET A 115 -12.46 -2.44 -11.36
CA MET A 115 -11.44 -2.65 -12.39
C MET A 115 -11.31 -1.48 -13.38
N GLN A 116 -12.11 -0.43 -13.22
CA GLN A 116 -12.15 0.70 -14.15
C GLN A 116 -11.67 2.00 -13.50
N VAL A 117 -10.62 2.59 -14.09
CA VAL A 117 -10.12 3.91 -13.68
C VAL A 117 -11.08 4.99 -14.21
N PRO A 118 -11.66 5.84 -13.34
CA PRO A 118 -12.45 6.99 -13.76
C PRO A 118 -11.60 7.96 -14.59
N ARG A 119 -12.18 8.57 -15.63
CA ARG A 119 -11.47 9.59 -16.44
C ARG A 119 -11.19 10.88 -15.66
N TYR A 120 -12.03 11.19 -14.68
CA TYR A 120 -11.92 12.37 -13.83
C TYR A 120 -12.25 12.00 -12.39
N VAL A 121 -11.59 12.69 -11.46
CA VAL A 121 -11.82 12.58 -10.02
C VAL A 121 -11.92 13.97 -9.42
N VAL A 122 -12.68 14.09 -8.33
CA VAL A 122 -12.77 15.34 -7.58
C VAL A 122 -11.53 15.51 -6.71
N PHE A 123 -10.94 16.70 -6.72
CA PHE A 123 -9.82 17.10 -5.87
C PHE A 123 -10.14 18.47 -5.27
N GLY A 124 -10.45 18.51 -3.97
CA GLY A 124 -10.95 19.73 -3.33
C GLY A 124 -12.25 20.20 -3.98
N MET A 125 -12.23 21.28 -4.75
CA MET A 125 -13.40 21.80 -5.48
C MET A 125 -13.29 21.66 -7.00
N CYS A 126 -12.25 20.96 -7.49
CA CYS A 126 -11.96 20.84 -8.91
C CYS A 126 -12.12 19.39 -9.41
N LEU A 127 -12.38 19.22 -10.71
CA LEU A 127 -12.25 17.94 -11.39
C LEU A 127 -10.87 17.86 -12.04
N VAL A 128 -10.13 16.80 -11.73
CA VAL A 128 -8.80 16.56 -12.29
C VAL A 128 -8.81 15.28 -13.12
N LYS A 129 -8.04 15.29 -14.21
CA LYS A 129 -7.93 14.13 -15.11
C LYS A 129 -7.17 13.01 -14.41
N CYS A 130 -7.73 11.80 -14.49
CA CYS A 130 -7.11 10.58 -14.02
C CYS A 130 -6.88 9.65 -15.22
N SER A 131 -5.71 9.02 -15.27
CA SER A 131 -5.33 8.07 -16.32
C SER A 131 -4.75 6.81 -15.72
N LEU A 132 -4.74 5.72 -16.47
CA LEU A 132 -3.96 4.53 -16.12
C LEU A 132 -2.45 4.86 -16.09
#